data_AF-A0A3Q3GNT3-F1
#
_entry.id   AF-A0A3Q3GNT3-F1
#
_cell.length_a   1.000
_cell.length_b   1.000
_cell.length_c   1.000
_cell.angle_alpha   90.00
_cell.angle_beta   90.00
_cell.angle_gamma   90.00
#
_symmetry.space_group_name_H-M   'P 1'
#
loop_
_entity.id
_entity.type
_entity.pdbx_description
1 polymer ?
#
loop_
_entity_poly.entity_id
_entity_poly.type
_entity_poly.pdbx_seq_one_letter_code
_entity_poly.pdbx_strand_id
1 'polypeptide(L)'
;MFSKATANFVRQIDPEGSLIHVSRVNNSRKLLPMAIVVKRNRFWAWQRPKYQPTDFTLSDLLQGDEALTPGVSEADFLTYQGTYGDEYTGKLETEAGPVSVSAEGLGKSKLQSCFGKLKKEELDVKKLLKDSNNR
;
A
#
# COMPACT_ATOMS: atom_id res chain seq x y z
N MET A 1 -11.51 5.36 3.29
CA MET A 1 -11.71 4.09 4.03
C MET A 1 -10.75 2.99 3.58
N PHE A 2 -10.80 2.52 2.33
CA PHE A 2 -9.95 1.42 1.83
C PHE A 2 -8.44 1.57 2.12
N SER A 3 -7.83 2.71 1.76
CA SER A 3 -6.40 2.96 2.02
C SER A 3 -6.01 2.80 3.49
N LYS A 4 -6.89 3.19 4.44
CA LYS A 4 -6.62 3.08 5.88
C LYS A 4 -6.74 1.61 6.33
N ALA A 5 -7.71 0.88 5.81
CA ALA A 5 -7.88 -0.56 6.06
C ALA A 5 -6.66 -1.35 5.60
N THR A 6 -6.21 -1.16 4.36
CA THR A 6 -5.03 -1.85 3.81
C THR A 6 -3.74 -1.43 4.50
N ALA A 7 -3.62 -0.16 4.91
CA ALA A 7 -2.45 0.30 5.67
C ALA A 7 -2.37 -0.36 7.06
N ASN A 8 -3.51 -0.45 7.76
CA ASN A 8 -3.59 -1.14 9.04
C ASN A 8 -3.30 -2.63 8.92
N PHE A 9 -3.84 -3.28 7.89
CA PHE A 9 -3.55 -4.67 7.58
C PHE A 9 -2.05 -4.90 7.37
N VAL A 10 -1.42 -4.15 6.46
CA VAL A 10 0.02 -4.26 6.18
C VAL A 10 0.85 -4.03 7.45
N ARG A 11 0.51 -3.03 8.26
CA ARG A 11 1.21 -2.75 9.52
C ARG A 11 1.14 -3.92 10.52
N GLN A 12 0.09 -4.74 10.47
CA GLN A 12 -0.06 -5.88 11.37
C GLN A 12 0.69 -7.12 10.86
N ILE A 13 0.68 -7.36 9.55
CA ILE A 13 1.32 -8.55 8.96
C ILE A 13 2.80 -8.35 8.66
N ASP A 14 3.23 -7.09 8.50
CA ASP A 14 4.57 -6.71 8.10
C ASP A 14 4.97 -5.38 8.79
N PRO A 15 5.12 -5.37 10.13
CA PRO A 15 5.35 -4.15 10.90
C PRO A 15 6.66 -3.45 10.55
N GLU A 16 7.72 -4.23 10.29
CA GLU A 16 9.08 -3.74 10.02
C GLU A 16 9.57 -4.08 8.60
N GLY A 17 8.71 -4.62 7.74
CA GLY A 17 9.13 -4.99 6.39
C GLY A 17 8.85 -3.92 5.35
N SER A 18 8.69 -4.40 4.13
CA SER A 18 8.72 -3.59 2.92
C SER A 18 7.40 -3.61 2.15
N LEU A 19 6.38 -4.30 2.65
CA LEU A 19 5.07 -4.31 2.00
C LEU A 19 4.48 -2.90 1.94
N ILE A 20 3.96 -2.56 0.77
CA ILE A 20 3.34 -1.27 0.50
C ILE A 20 1.84 -1.48 0.36
N HIS A 21 1.07 -0.83 1.21
CA HIS A 21 -0.38 -0.91 1.12
C HIS A 21 -0.92 -0.26 -0.15
N VAL A 22 -1.97 -0.86 -0.71
CA VAL A 22 -2.68 -0.32 -1.88
C VAL A 22 -3.67 0.75 -1.44
N SER A 23 -3.50 1.98 -1.90
CA SER A 23 -4.37 3.10 -1.47
C SER A 23 -5.72 3.17 -2.19
N ARG A 24 -5.82 2.64 -3.42
CA ARG A 24 -7.03 2.72 -4.27
C ARG A 24 -7.46 1.32 -4.70
N VAL A 25 -8.73 0.99 -4.49
CA VAL A 25 -9.31 -0.29 -4.94
C VAL A 25 -9.15 -0.46 -6.45
N ASN A 26 -9.42 0.58 -7.25
CA ASN A 26 -9.33 0.48 -8.71
C ASN A 26 -7.91 0.16 -9.21
N ASN A 27 -6.89 0.46 -8.40
CA ASN A 27 -5.51 0.15 -8.74
C ASN A 27 -5.13 -1.30 -8.41
N SER A 28 -5.87 -1.99 -7.53
CA SER A 28 -5.46 -3.33 -7.06
C SER A 28 -5.38 -4.34 -8.20
N ARG A 29 -6.30 -4.25 -9.18
CA ARG A 29 -6.33 -5.13 -10.36
C ARG A 29 -5.12 -4.95 -11.28
N LYS A 30 -4.42 -3.81 -11.18
CA LYS A 30 -3.22 -3.50 -11.98
C LYS A 30 -1.93 -3.81 -11.23
N LEU A 31 -2.01 -4.21 -9.97
CA LEU A 31 -0.85 -4.49 -9.11
C LEU A 31 -0.68 -6.01 -8.95
N LEU A 32 -0.57 -6.69 -10.08
CA LEU A 32 -0.31 -8.12 -10.17
C LEU A 32 1.20 -8.39 -10.23
N PRO A 33 1.66 -9.65 -10.03
CA PRO A 33 3.05 -10.01 -10.31
C PRO A 33 3.50 -9.53 -11.70
N MET A 34 4.75 -9.06 -11.80
CA MET A 34 5.33 -8.39 -12.99
C MET A 34 4.75 -7.01 -13.36
N ALA A 35 3.76 -6.48 -12.64
CA ALA A 35 3.27 -5.14 -12.93
C ALA A 35 4.36 -4.09 -12.69
N ILE A 36 4.41 -3.08 -13.57
CA ILE A 36 5.32 -1.95 -13.43
C ILE A 36 4.60 -0.79 -12.75
N VAL A 37 5.33 -0.10 -11.88
CA VAL A 37 4.82 1.07 -11.17
C VAL A 37 5.76 2.25 -11.34
N VAL A 38 5.18 3.43 -11.54
CA VAL A 38 5.94 4.68 -11.51
C VAL A 38 5.96 5.21 -10.09
N LYS A 39 7.17 5.42 -9.56
CA LYS A 39 7.36 6.07 -8.26
C LYS A 39 7.17 7.57 -8.42
N ARG A 40 6.20 8.13 -7.70
CA ARG A 40 5.99 9.57 -7.63
C ARG A 40 6.97 10.19 -6.64
N ASN A 41 7.73 11.19 -7.10
CA ASN A 41 8.66 11.94 -6.26
C ASN A 41 7.92 12.61 -5.11
N ARG A 42 8.56 12.59 -3.94
CA ARG A 42 8.07 13.21 -2.71
C ARG A 42 8.47 14.69 -2.74
N PHE A 43 7.57 15.56 -2.27
CA PHE A 43 7.94 16.96 -2.05
C PHE A 43 8.74 17.14 -0.75
N TRP A 44 8.51 16.27 0.24
CA TRP A 44 9.21 16.29 1.53
C TRP A 44 9.70 14.90 1.93
N ALA A 45 10.88 14.83 2.57
CA ALA A 45 11.53 13.57 2.95
C ALA A 45 10.66 12.68 3.86
N TRP A 46 9.84 13.29 4.73
CA TRP A 46 8.93 12.59 5.63
C TRP A 46 7.67 12.01 4.96
N GLN A 47 7.34 12.41 3.73
CA GLN A 47 6.19 11.84 3.03
C GLN A 47 6.52 10.42 2.59
N ARG A 48 5.61 9.45 2.74
CA ARG A 48 5.79 8.12 2.12
C ARG A 48 5.69 8.23 0.59
N PRO A 49 6.48 7.45 -0.18
CA PRO A 49 6.44 7.52 -1.63
C PRO A 49 5.11 6.95 -2.12
N LYS A 50 4.56 7.50 -3.20
CA LYS A 50 3.36 6.96 -3.83
C LYS A 50 3.73 6.27 -5.12
N TYR A 51 3.05 5.17 -5.42
CA TYR A 51 3.27 4.39 -6.62
C TYR A 51 2.01 4.44 -7.48
N GLN A 52 2.19 4.63 -8.77
CA GLN A 52 1.12 4.63 -9.76
C GLN A 52 1.29 3.40 -10.66
N PRO A 53 0.31 2.48 -10.71
CA PRO A 53 0.34 1.37 -11.63
C PRO A 53 0.34 1.88 -13.08
N THR A 54 1.07 1.20 -13.94
CA THR A 54 0.98 1.36 -15.40
C THR A 54 0.00 0.35 -15.99
N ASP A 55 -0.23 0.46 -17.30
CA ASP A 55 -1.07 -0.48 -18.06
C ASP A 55 -0.27 -1.59 -18.75
N PHE A 56 1.03 -1.69 -18.43
CA PHE A 56 1.95 -2.67 -18.98
C PHE A 56 2.74 -3.36 -17.87
N THR A 57 3.18 -4.57 -18.17
CA THR A 57 3.96 -5.45 -17.32
C THR A 57 5.43 -5.45 -17.76
N LEU A 58 6.28 -6.10 -16.96
CA LEU A 58 7.68 -6.30 -17.34
C LEU A 58 7.83 -7.09 -18.64
N SER A 59 6.94 -8.04 -18.90
CA SER A 59 6.94 -8.84 -20.14
C SER A 59 6.70 -7.99 -21.39
N ASP A 60 5.96 -6.89 -21.27
CA ASP A 60 5.69 -5.99 -22.39
C ASP A 60 6.91 -5.09 -22.72
N LEU A 61 7.87 -4.96 -21.80
CA LEU A 61 9.05 -4.12 -21.98
C LEU A 61 10.29 -4.88 -22.46
N LEU A 62 10.40 -6.17 -22.12
CA LEU A 62 11.59 -6.96 -22.41
C LEU A 62 11.46 -7.65 -23.78
N GLN A 63 12.40 -7.36 -24.68
CA GLN A 63 12.42 -7.93 -26.02
C GLN A 63 12.97 -9.36 -25.99
N GLY A 64 12.41 -10.27 -26.79
CA GLY A 64 12.91 -11.63 -26.93
C GLY A 64 11.87 -12.56 -27.54
N ASP A 65 12.33 -13.66 -28.12
CA ASP A 65 11.49 -14.52 -28.96
C ASP A 65 10.43 -15.31 -28.17
N GLU A 66 10.69 -15.62 -26.90
CA GLU A 66 9.76 -16.35 -26.03
C GLU A 66 8.87 -15.43 -25.18
N ALA A 67 7.80 -15.93 -24.59
CA ALA A 67 7.05 -15.18 -23.58
C ALA A 67 7.73 -15.35 -22.21
N LEU A 68 7.91 -14.27 -21.45
CA LEU A 68 8.37 -14.36 -20.07
C LEU A 68 7.26 -14.99 -19.21
N THR A 69 7.49 -16.23 -18.76
CA THR A 69 6.59 -16.97 -17.86
C THR A 69 7.28 -17.25 -16.52
N PRO A 70 7.53 -16.21 -15.71
CA PRO A 70 8.08 -16.44 -14.38
C PRO A 70 7.06 -17.22 -13.55
N GLY A 71 7.58 -18.12 -12.73
CA GLY A 71 6.72 -18.91 -11.85
C GLY A 71 6.00 -17.99 -10.87
N VAL A 72 4.68 -18.11 -10.79
CA VAL A 72 3.87 -17.49 -9.75
C VAL A 72 3.29 -18.60 -8.91
N SER A 73 3.59 -18.59 -7.61
CA SER A 73 2.95 -19.49 -6.64
C SER A 73 1.81 -18.77 -5.95
N GLU A 74 0.66 -19.44 -5.85
CA GLU A 74 -0.48 -18.98 -5.06
C GLU A 74 -0.60 -19.87 -3.82
N ALA A 75 -0.72 -19.27 -2.64
CA ALA A 75 -0.91 -19.98 -1.38
C ALA A 75 -2.00 -19.31 -0.54
N ASP A 76 -2.70 -20.11 0.26
CA ASP A 76 -3.57 -19.59 1.30
C ASP A 76 -2.72 -18.83 2.33
N PHE A 77 -3.13 -17.60 2.67
CA PHE A 77 -2.36 -16.72 3.53
C PHE A 77 -2.93 -16.65 4.94
N LEU A 78 -4.05 -15.95 5.11
CA LEU A 78 -4.73 -15.81 6.40
C LEU A 78 -6.14 -15.26 6.23
N THR A 79 -6.95 -15.32 7.29
CA THR A 79 -8.24 -14.61 7.35
C THR A 79 -8.07 -13.31 8.13
N TYR A 80 -8.45 -12.18 7.55
CA TYR A 80 -8.27 -10.86 8.17
C TYR A 80 -9.58 -10.21 8.60
N GLN A 81 -9.66 -9.85 9.89
CA GLN A 81 -10.71 -9.01 10.47
C GLN A 81 -10.12 -8.13 11.58
N GLY A 82 -10.39 -6.84 11.57
CA GLY A 82 -9.91 -5.89 12.57
C GLY A 82 -10.83 -4.69 12.74
N THR A 83 -10.90 -4.17 13.97
CA THR A 83 -11.60 -2.92 14.30
C THR A 83 -10.57 -1.93 14.83
N TYR A 84 -10.55 -0.73 14.26
CA TYR A 84 -9.55 0.30 14.54
C TYR A 84 -10.23 1.62 14.89
N GLY A 85 -9.94 2.19 16.05
CA GLY A 85 -10.45 3.49 16.48
C GLY A 85 -9.35 4.53 16.56
N ASP A 86 -9.66 5.77 16.24
CA ASP A 86 -8.81 6.94 16.53
C ASP A 86 -9.63 7.99 17.26
N GLU A 87 -9.07 8.56 18.33
CA GLU A 87 -9.59 9.69 19.06
C GLU A 87 -8.55 10.82 19.01
N TYR A 88 -8.95 11.97 18.48
CA TYR A 88 -8.12 13.15 18.35
C TYR A 88 -8.67 14.25 19.25
N THR A 89 -7.85 14.75 20.16
CA THR A 89 -8.10 15.94 20.97
C THR A 89 -7.12 17.02 20.53
N GLY A 90 -7.62 18.22 20.22
CA GLY A 90 -6.80 19.37 19.86
C GLY A 90 -7.28 20.60 20.61
N LYS A 91 -6.39 21.23 21.37
CA LYS A 91 -6.66 22.48 22.07
C LYS A 91 -5.65 23.52 21.60
N LEU A 92 -6.13 24.64 21.05
CA LEU A 92 -5.32 25.78 20.65
C LEU A 92 -5.67 26.94 21.58
N GLU A 93 -4.68 27.46 22.30
CA GLU A 93 -4.82 28.63 23.14
C GLU A 93 -3.91 29.73 22.59
N THR A 94 -4.47 30.91 22.36
CA THR A 94 -3.72 32.09 21.90
C THR A 94 -4.06 33.28 22.77
N GLU A 95 -3.03 34.00 23.22
CA GLU A 95 -3.19 35.22 24.01
C GLU A 95 -2.79 36.44 23.16
N ALA A 96 -3.70 37.40 23.04
CA ALA A 96 -3.47 38.67 22.35
C ALA A 96 -3.84 39.82 23.30
N GLY A 97 -2.88 40.24 24.12
CA GLY A 97 -3.11 41.26 25.15
C GLY A 97 -4.07 40.75 26.23
N PRO A 98 -5.06 41.54 26.69
CA PRO A 98 -5.99 41.11 27.75
C PRO A 98 -7.01 40.06 27.30
N VAL A 99 -6.98 39.62 26.04
CA VAL A 99 -7.92 38.67 25.47
C VAL A 99 -7.21 37.33 25.22
N SER A 100 -7.71 36.28 25.87
CA SER A 100 -7.36 34.90 25.56
C SER A 100 -8.45 34.26 24.70
N VAL A 101 -8.04 33.56 23.65
CA VAL A 101 -8.93 32.80 22.77
C VAL A 101 -8.51 31.34 22.83
N SER A 102 -9.45 30.47 23.19
CA SER A 102 -9.25 29.02 23.19
C SER A 102 -10.20 28.36 22.18
N ALA A 103 -9.65 27.45 21.39
CA ALA A 103 -10.39 26.61 20.47
C ALA A 103 -10.09 25.14 20.80
N GLU A 104 -11.12 24.38 21.13
CA GLU A 104 -11.03 22.96 21.43
C GLU A 104 -11.80 22.14 20.40
N GLY A 105 -11.18 21.07 19.89
CA GLY A 105 -11.76 20.14 18.95
C GLY A 105 -11.56 18.70 19.41
N LEU A 106 -12.67 17.95 19.48
CA LEU A 106 -12.68 16.51 19.73
C LEU A 106 -13.18 15.78 18.48
N GLY A 107 -12.40 14.82 17.97
CA GLY A 107 -12.79 13.96 16.85
C GLY A 107 -12.64 12.48 17.21
N LYS A 108 -13.72 11.70 17.12
CA LYS A 108 -13.70 10.24 17.29
C LYS A 108 -14.02 9.55 15.96
N SER A 109 -13.23 8.55 15.59
CA SER A 109 -13.49 7.71 14.42
C SER A 109 -13.32 6.23 14.75
N LYS A 110 -14.16 5.37 14.18
CA LYS A 110 -14.03 3.91 14.24
C LYS A 110 -14.09 3.35 12.82
N LEU A 111 -13.19 2.42 12.52
CA LEU A 111 -13.02 1.77 11.24
C LEU A 111 -12.97 0.26 11.46
N GLN A 112 -14.03 -0.43 11.08
CA GLN A 112 -14.04 -1.89 11.00
C GLN A 112 -13.60 -2.31 9.60
N SER A 113 -12.75 -3.33 9.50
CA SER A 113 -12.20 -3.83 8.25
C SER A 113 -12.14 -5.34 8.28
N CYS A 114 -12.68 -5.99 7.25
CA CYS A 114 -12.62 -7.43 7.08
C CYS A 114 -12.27 -7.69 5.62
N PHE A 115 -11.19 -8.44 5.38
CA PHE A 115 -10.82 -8.88 4.03
C PHE A 115 -11.16 -10.36 3.78
N GLY A 116 -11.69 -11.05 4.79
CA GLY A 116 -12.01 -12.47 4.68
C GLY A 116 -10.76 -13.32 4.49
N LYS A 117 -10.89 -14.45 3.80
CA LYS A 117 -9.80 -15.35 3.46
C LYS A 117 -8.95 -14.75 2.35
N LEU A 118 -7.69 -14.47 2.67
CA LEU A 118 -6.71 -13.93 1.74
C LEU A 118 -5.83 -15.05 1.20
N LYS A 119 -5.48 -14.90 -0.08
CA LYS A 119 -4.45 -15.67 -0.74
C LYS A 119 -3.29 -14.76 -1.07
N LYS A 120 -2.10 -15.33 -1.14
CA LYS A 120 -0.86 -14.63 -1.47
C LYS A 120 -0.29 -15.21 -2.76
N GLU A 121 -0.03 -14.33 -3.70
CA GLU A 121 0.71 -14.64 -4.92
C GLU A 121 2.15 -14.15 -4.77
N GLU A 122 3.12 -15.02 -5.07
CA GLU A 122 4.54 -14.69 -5.04
C GLU A 122 5.19 -15.01 -6.38
N LEU A 123 5.99 -14.06 -6.87
CA LEU A 123 6.75 -14.20 -8.10
C LEU A 123 8.12 -14.82 -7.80
N ASP A 124 8.48 -15.89 -8.52
CA ASP A 124 9.83 -16.43 -8.47
C ASP A 124 10.81 -15.50 -9.21
N VAL A 125 11.40 -14.59 -8.44
CA VAL A 125 12.39 -13.62 -8.95
C VAL A 125 13.64 -14.31 -9.49
N LYS A 126 14.04 -15.46 -8.93
CA LYS A 126 15.23 -16.17 -9.40
C LYS A 126 15.00 -16.77 -10.78
N LYS A 127 13.82 -17.35 -11.00
CA LYS A 127 13.41 -17.83 -12.32
C LYS A 127 13.28 -16.66 -13.30
N LEU A 128 12.59 -15.59 -12.91
CA LEU A 128 12.46 -14.38 -13.74
C LEU A 128 13.82 -13.86 -14.23
N LEU A 129 14.81 -13.74 -13.34
CA LEU A 129 16.14 -13.26 -13.69
C LEU A 129 16.87 -14.16 -14.68
N LYS A 130 16.68 -15.49 -14.58
CA LYS A 130 17.24 -16.44 -15.54
C LYS A 130 16.57 -16.31 -16.90
N ASP A 131 15.24 -16.24 -16.91
CA ASP A 131 14.42 -16.15 -18.13
C ASP A 131 14.65 -14.80 -18.86
N SER A 132 15.04 -13.75 -18.13
CA SER A 132 15.33 -12.42 -18.69
C SER A 132 16.79 -12.16 -19.06
N ASN A 133 17.73 -13.10 -18.83
CA ASN A 133 19.16 -12.82 -18.87
C ASN A 133 19.71 -12.40 -20.26
N ASN A 134 18.98 -12.69 -21.34
CA ASN A 134 19.38 -12.41 -22.72
C ASN A 134 18.35 -11.51 -23.46
N ARG A 135 17.68 -10.63 -22.72
CA ARG A 135 16.59 -9.77 -23.21
C ARG A 135 16.85 -8.28 -22.98
#